data_AF-A0A4Q3Y4U4-F1
#
_entry.id   AF-A0A4Q3Y4U4-F1
#
_cell.length_a   1.000
_cell.length_b   1.000
_cell.length_c   1.000
_cell.angle_alpha   90.00
_cell.angle_beta   90.00
_cell.angle_gamma   90.00
#
_symmetry.space_group_name_H-M   'P 1'
#
loop_
_entity.id
_entity.type
_entity.pdbx_description
1 polymer ?
#
loop_
_entity_poly.entity_id
_entity_poly.type
_entity_poly.pdbx_seq_one_letter_code
_entity_poly.pdbx_strand_id
1 'polypeptide(L)'
;MSYDLRPIAAEVLGTALLVATVVGSGIMADRLTDDPALALLGNTVPTGAILVVLILMLGPISGAHFNPVVTLLSGIGGQLPRRQFVPYVAAQVSGGVLGVVVANMMFDLAPLALSTTTRSGIGQWLSEVVATSGLVLVILLGQRRPADVPWTVGLYITAAYWFTASTSFANPAVTIARSLTDTFSGIRPADVLPFVGCQIVGALAAYWLVRWFRPPTATETVTIYHNPECGTSRNTLAMIRQSGVEPEVIEYLHTPPARDRLVWLINEAGLTVREALRKKDTPYEALGLDRADLTDADLLDAVAEHPILINRPFVVTPLGVRLCRPSEAVLDILQNPEIGPFIKEDGEVVIDASGKRLV
;
A
#
# COMPACT_ATOMS: atom_id res chain seq x y z
N MET A 1 6.96 -12.74 21.61
CA MET A 1 7.18 -11.68 20.61
C MET A 1 6.48 -10.42 21.11
N SER A 2 7.21 -9.35 21.43
CA SER A 2 6.61 -8.10 21.90
C SER A 2 5.88 -7.43 20.73
N TYR A 3 4.59 -7.10 20.88
CA TYR A 3 3.86 -6.32 19.88
C TYR A 3 4.37 -4.88 19.92
N ASP A 4 4.81 -4.34 18.79
CA ASP A 4 5.12 -2.91 18.67
C ASP A 4 3.80 -2.12 18.72
N LEU A 5 3.61 -1.37 19.81
CA LEU A 5 2.39 -0.59 20.04
C LEU A 5 2.44 0.79 19.37
N ARG A 6 3.58 1.23 18.84
CA ARG A 6 3.74 2.57 18.24
C ARG A 6 2.78 2.80 17.06
N PRO A 7 2.62 1.87 16.10
CA PRO A 7 1.67 2.05 15.00
C PRO A 7 0.22 2.16 15.49
N ILE A 8 -0.15 1.36 16.50
CA ILE A 8 -1.49 1.39 17.09
C ILE A 8 -1.76 2.74 17.77
N ALA A 9 -0.79 3.25 18.55
CA ALA A 9 -0.91 4.57 19.18
C ALA A 9 -1.00 5.70 18.14
N ALA A 10 -0.26 5.61 17.04
CA ALA A 10 -0.34 6.56 15.94
C ALA A 10 -1.72 6.54 15.26
N GLU A 11 -2.34 5.38 15.08
CA GLU A 11 -3.71 5.27 14.55
C GLU A 11 -4.77 5.86 15.50
N VAL A 12 -4.62 5.67 16.82
CA VAL A 12 -5.48 6.33 17.82
C VAL A 12 -5.34 7.85 17.70
N LEU A 13 -4.11 8.36 17.75
CA LEU A 13 -3.83 9.80 17.72
C LEU A 13 -4.31 10.44 16.41
N GLY A 14 -3.97 9.85 15.27
CA GLY A 14 -4.34 10.39 13.98
C GLY A 14 -5.86 10.39 13.76
N THR A 15 -6.55 9.31 14.13
CA THR A 15 -8.02 9.28 14.00
C THR A 15 -8.69 10.23 14.99
N ALA A 16 -8.14 10.40 16.20
CA ALA A 16 -8.63 11.38 17.17
C ALA A 16 -8.50 12.82 16.67
N LEU A 17 -7.33 13.20 16.14
CA LEU A 17 -7.12 14.54 15.59
C LEU A 17 -7.96 14.80 14.33
N LEU A 18 -8.11 13.77 13.48
CA LEU A 18 -8.97 13.84 12.31
C LEU A 18 -10.43 14.12 12.73
N VAL A 19 -10.99 13.29 13.61
CA VAL A 19 -12.38 13.45 14.05
C VAL A 19 -12.58 14.73 14.87
N ALA A 20 -11.63 15.11 15.72
CA ALA A 20 -11.69 16.36 16.47
C ALA A 20 -11.75 17.58 15.53
N THR A 21 -10.98 17.55 14.43
CA THR A 21 -11.01 18.59 13.40
C THR A 21 -12.33 18.60 12.64
N VAL A 22 -12.83 17.43 12.21
CA VAL A 22 -14.12 17.29 11.49
C VAL A 22 -15.28 17.79 12.35
N VAL A 23 -15.38 17.36 13.60
CA VAL A 23 -16.48 17.75 14.50
C VAL A 23 -16.32 19.19 14.95
N GLY A 24 -15.12 19.57 15.40
CA GLY A 24 -14.84 20.90 15.93
C GLY A 24 -14.98 22.02 14.91
N SER A 25 -14.51 21.81 13.67
CA SER A 25 -14.73 22.80 12.60
C SER A 25 -16.19 22.90 12.20
N GLY A 26 -16.95 21.80 12.27
CA GLY A 26 -18.40 21.80 12.04
C GLY A 26 -19.14 22.62 13.10
N ILE A 27 -18.84 22.40 14.38
CA ILE A 27 -19.41 23.20 15.49
C ILE A 27 -19.04 24.68 15.36
N MET A 28 -17.77 24.97 15.07
CA MET A 28 -17.30 26.35 14.91
C MET A 28 -18.03 27.05 13.76
N ALA A 29 -18.12 26.41 12.60
CA ALA A 29 -18.74 27.00 11.43
C ALA A 29 -20.25 27.24 11.66
N ASP A 30 -20.95 26.27 12.25
CA ASP A 30 -22.37 26.38 12.63
C ASP A 30 -22.65 27.52 13.64
N ARG A 31 -21.69 27.82 14.53
CA ARG A 31 -21.79 28.97 15.47
C ARG A 31 -21.54 30.32 14.82
N LEU A 32 -20.75 30.36 13.75
CA LEU A 32 -20.29 31.60 13.13
C LEU A 32 -21.22 32.07 11.99
N THR A 33 -22.02 31.17 11.41
CA THR A 33 -22.88 31.51 10.28
C THR A 33 -24.10 30.60 10.21
N ASP A 34 -25.24 31.19 9.83
CA ASP A 34 -26.47 30.44 9.49
C ASP A 34 -26.49 30.01 8.00
N ASP A 35 -25.52 30.45 7.19
CA ASP A 35 -25.38 30.03 5.79
C ASP A 35 -24.80 28.60 5.70
N PRO A 36 -25.58 27.61 5.24
CA PRO A 36 -25.15 26.22 5.19
C PRO A 36 -24.00 25.99 4.19
N ALA A 37 -23.87 26.79 3.14
CA ALA A 37 -22.78 26.68 2.19
C ALA A 37 -21.46 27.16 2.81
N LEU A 38 -21.50 28.26 3.57
CA LEU A 38 -20.34 28.76 4.29
C LEU A 38 -19.96 27.84 5.46
N ALA A 39 -20.96 27.30 6.17
CA ALA A 39 -20.73 26.31 7.23
C ALA A 39 -20.05 25.04 6.69
N LEU A 40 -20.55 24.52 5.56
CA LEU A 40 -19.94 23.38 4.87
C LEU A 40 -18.50 23.71 4.46
N LEU A 41 -18.25 24.87 3.86
CA LEU A 41 -16.90 25.28 3.47
C LEU A 41 -15.93 25.33 4.67
N GLY A 42 -16.39 25.91 5.78
CA GLY A 42 -15.65 25.99 7.04
C GLY A 42 -15.35 24.62 7.65
N ASN A 43 -16.12 23.58 7.30
CA ASN A 43 -15.86 22.19 7.68
C ASN A 43 -14.97 21.45 6.67
N THR A 44 -15.14 21.71 5.38
CA THR A 44 -14.40 21.07 4.28
C THR A 44 -12.91 21.38 4.34
N VAL A 45 -12.54 22.66 4.43
CA VAL A 45 -11.14 23.09 4.33
C VAL A 45 -10.27 22.50 5.45
N PRO A 46 -10.67 22.57 6.74
CA PRO A 46 -9.91 21.94 7.82
C PRO A 46 -9.81 20.42 7.68
N THR A 47 -10.89 19.75 7.24
CA THR A 47 -10.90 18.29 7.07
C THR A 47 -9.89 17.82 6.02
N GLY A 48 -9.86 18.48 4.85
CA GLY A 48 -8.88 18.18 3.82
C GLY A 48 -7.45 18.47 4.26
N ALA A 49 -7.23 19.64 4.87
CA ALA A 49 -5.91 20.08 5.31
C ALA A 49 -5.32 19.17 6.40
N ILE A 50 -6.11 18.78 7.41
CA ILE A 50 -5.61 17.95 8.51
C ILE A 50 -5.24 16.55 8.02
N LEU A 51 -5.94 16.00 7.03
CA LEU A 51 -5.57 14.71 6.44
C LEU A 51 -4.16 14.77 5.83
N VAL A 52 -3.84 15.83 5.09
CA VAL A 52 -2.48 16.00 4.53
C VAL A 52 -1.44 16.01 5.64
N VAL A 53 -1.67 16.80 6.69
CA VAL A 53 -0.75 16.91 7.84
C VAL A 53 -0.57 15.57 8.54
N LEU A 54 -1.66 14.89 8.87
CA LEU A 54 -1.63 13.63 9.61
C LEU A 54 -0.96 12.52 8.80
N ILE A 55 -1.24 12.42 7.50
CA ILE A 55 -0.62 11.40 6.65
C ILE A 55 0.88 11.67 6.49
N LEU A 56 1.30 12.93 6.32
CA LEU A 56 2.72 13.28 6.26
C LEU A 56 3.47 12.97 7.57
N MET A 57 2.86 13.27 8.72
CA MET A 57 3.53 13.12 10.02
C MET A 57 3.53 11.69 10.55
N LEU A 58 2.41 10.98 10.40
CA LEU A 58 2.20 9.67 11.03
C LEU A 58 2.29 8.51 10.03
N GLY A 59 2.28 8.80 8.72
CA GLY A 59 2.46 7.82 7.65
C GLY A 59 3.72 6.95 7.83
N PRO A 60 4.90 7.53 8.14
CA PRO A 60 6.11 6.75 8.40
C PRO A 60 6.03 5.82 9.64
N ILE A 61 5.04 5.99 10.52
CA ILE A 61 4.90 5.23 11.77
C ILE A 61 3.86 4.10 11.63
N SER A 62 2.67 4.41 11.12
CA SER A 62 1.55 3.44 11.03
C SER A 62 1.05 3.16 9.60
N GLY A 63 1.58 3.86 8.60
CA GLY A 63 0.94 3.94 7.29
C GLY A 63 -0.25 4.91 7.23
N ALA A 64 -0.59 5.57 8.35
CA ALA A 64 -1.63 6.59 8.44
C ALA A 64 -2.97 6.17 7.82
N HIS A 65 -3.48 4.99 8.21
CA HIS A 65 -4.72 4.47 7.64
C HIS A 65 -5.91 5.33 8.08
N PHE A 66 -6.02 5.57 9.40
CA PHE A 66 -7.09 6.30 10.08
C PHE A 66 -8.51 5.90 9.69
N ASN A 67 -8.66 4.73 9.06
CA ASN A 67 -9.84 4.32 8.33
C ASN A 67 -9.86 2.79 8.20
N PRO A 68 -10.89 2.11 8.74
CA PRO A 68 -11.02 0.66 8.64
C PRO A 68 -11.02 0.11 7.21
N VAL A 69 -11.56 0.86 6.24
CA VAL A 69 -11.54 0.48 4.81
C VAL A 69 -10.12 0.49 4.26
N VAL A 70 -9.32 1.50 4.59
CA VAL A 70 -7.92 1.59 4.16
C VAL A 70 -7.10 0.48 4.81
N THR A 71 -7.34 0.19 6.10
CA THR A 71 -6.73 -0.95 6.81
C THR A 71 -7.06 -2.28 6.14
N LEU A 72 -8.32 -2.48 5.71
CA LEU A 72 -8.73 -3.70 5.00
C LEU A 72 -7.95 -3.87 3.70
N LEU A 73 -7.84 -2.81 2.90
CA LEU A 73 -7.14 -2.84 1.62
C LEU A 73 -5.63 -3.05 1.79
N SER A 74 -5.02 -2.43 2.79
CA SER A 74 -3.61 -2.64 3.16
C SER A 74 -3.37 -4.11 3.56
N GLY A 75 -4.31 -4.74 4.28
CA GLY A 75 -4.27 -6.16 4.60
C GLY A 75 -4.43 -7.08 3.38
N ILE A 76 -5.33 -6.74 2.44
CA ILE A 76 -5.50 -7.49 1.17
C ILE A 76 -4.26 -7.34 0.29
N GLY A 77 -3.64 -6.16 0.25
CA GLY A 77 -2.42 -5.87 -0.49
C GLY A 77 -1.13 -6.39 0.15
N GLY A 78 -1.21 -7.10 1.28
CA GLY A 78 -0.05 -7.67 1.97
C GLY A 78 0.84 -6.67 2.72
N GLN A 79 0.43 -5.40 2.79
CA GLN A 79 1.19 -4.31 3.43
C GLN A 79 1.02 -4.30 4.95
N LEU A 80 -0.10 -4.83 5.46
CA LEU A 80 -0.36 -5.01 6.88
C LEU A 80 -0.59 -6.50 7.22
N PRO A 81 0.10 -7.05 8.23
CA PRO A 81 -0.15 -8.42 8.68
C PRO A 81 -1.61 -8.59 9.14
N ARG A 82 -2.27 -9.68 8.73
CA ARG A 82 -3.69 -9.95 9.07
C ARG A 82 -4.00 -9.86 10.57
N ARG A 83 -3.04 -10.22 11.43
CA ARG A 83 -3.18 -10.15 12.90
C ARG A 83 -3.30 -8.72 13.43
N GLN A 84 -2.82 -7.72 12.68
CA GLN A 84 -2.89 -6.31 13.06
C GLN A 84 -4.18 -5.61 12.61
N PHE A 85 -4.99 -6.26 11.76
CA PHE A 85 -6.24 -5.67 11.27
C PHE A 85 -7.18 -5.24 12.42
N VAL A 86 -7.49 -6.15 13.35
CA VAL A 86 -8.38 -5.86 14.48
C VAL A 86 -7.81 -4.77 15.40
N PRO A 87 -6.53 -4.83 15.82
CA PRO A 87 -5.91 -3.73 16.57
C PRO A 87 -6.00 -2.36 15.90
N TYR A 88 -5.76 -2.27 14.58
CA TYR A 88 -5.89 -1.01 13.84
C TYR A 88 -7.31 -0.48 13.85
N VAL A 89 -8.30 -1.33 13.55
CA VAL A 89 -9.71 -0.92 13.53
C VAL A 89 -10.16 -0.47 14.93
N ALA A 90 -9.76 -1.18 15.99
CA ALA A 90 -10.06 -0.80 17.37
C ALA A 90 -9.40 0.53 17.75
N ALA A 91 -8.16 0.76 17.32
CA ALA A 91 -7.46 2.03 17.52
C ALA A 91 -8.14 3.19 16.79
N GLN A 92 -8.58 2.99 15.56
CA GLN A 92 -9.27 4.00 14.76
C GLN A 92 -10.62 4.37 15.36
N VAL A 93 -11.42 3.37 15.76
CA VAL A 93 -12.72 3.62 16.41
C VAL A 93 -12.53 4.32 17.76
N SER A 94 -11.60 3.85 18.60
CA SER A 94 -11.36 4.49 19.90
C SER A 94 -10.79 5.91 19.76
N GLY A 95 -9.88 6.12 18.80
CA GLY A 95 -9.39 7.45 18.42
C GLY A 95 -10.53 8.35 17.96
N GLY A 96 -11.40 7.87 17.07
CA GLY A 96 -12.56 8.64 16.61
C GLY A 96 -13.48 9.08 17.75
N VAL A 97 -13.82 8.16 18.67
CA VAL A 97 -14.62 8.49 19.87
C VAL A 97 -13.91 9.52 20.74
N LEU A 98 -12.61 9.39 20.98
CA LEU A 98 -11.81 10.37 21.71
C LEU A 98 -11.83 11.74 21.03
N GLY A 99 -11.73 11.78 19.69
CA GLY A 99 -11.80 13.00 18.91
C GLY A 99 -13.14 13.74 19.07
N VAL A 100 -14.26 13.01 19.12
CA VAL A 100 -15.59 13.58 19.42
C VAL A 100 -15.63 14.18 20.81
N VAL A 101 -15.19 13.42 21.82
CA VAL A 101 -15.17 13.87 23.22
C VAL A 101 -14.39 15.17 23.34
N VAL A 102 -13.18 15.21 22.79
CA VAL A 102 -12.32 16.40 22.83
C VAL A 102 -13.00 17.57 22.09
N ALA A 103 -13.51 17.34 20.87
CA ALA A 103 -14.17 18.39 20.11
C ALA A 103 -15.37 18.98 20.86
N ASN A 104 -16.30 18.15 21.32
CA ASN A 104 -17.48 18.62 22.04
C ASN A 104 -17.09 19.41 23.31
N MET A 105 -16.10 18.93 24.07
CA MET A 105 -15.63 19.59 25.28
C MET A 105 -14.95 20.94 25.01
N MET A 106 -14.21 21.10 23.90
CA MET A 106 -13.64 22.40 23.50
C MET A 106 -14.71 23.48 23.26
N PHE A 107 -15.96 23.07 23.04
CA PHE A 107 -17.09 23.95 22.77
C PHE A 107 -18.17 23.90 23.87
N ASP A 108 -17.84 23.39 25.07
CA ASP A 108 -18.77 23.28 26.21
C ASP A 108 -20.05 22.46 25.92
N LEU A 109 -19.95 21.46 25.05
CA LEU A 109 -21.02 20.49 24.78
C LEU A 109 -20.84 19.21 25.62
N ALA A 110 -21.90 18.40 25.72
CA ALA A 110 -21.81 17.08 26.34
C ALA A 110 -20.73 16.22 25.64
N PRO A 111 -19.86 15.51 26.38
CA PRO A 111 -18.77 14.72 25.78
C PRO A 111 -19.25 13.74 24.71
N LEU A 112 -20.43 13.15 24.90
CA LEU A 112 -21.10 12.28 23.93
C LEU A 112 -22.58 12.62 23.88
N ALA A 113 -23.16 12.62 22.69
CA ALA A 113 -24.59 12.79 22.46
C ALA A 113 -25.00 12.01 21.19
N LEU A 114 -26.04 11.17 21.27
CA LEU A 114 -26.51 10.45 20.08
C LEU A 114 -27.07 11.42 19.05
N SER A 115 -26.57 11.36 17.83
CA SER A 115 -27.01 12.26 16.77
C SER A 115 -28.43 11.96 16.30
N THR A 116 -29.18 13.01 16.00
CA THR A 116 -30.50 12.97 15.37
C THR A 116 -30.44 13.25 13.86
N THR A 117 -29.27 13.63 13.33
CA THR A 117 -29.08 14.00 11.93
C THR A 117 -29.30 12.83 10.98
N THR A 118 -30.36 12.87 10.19
CA THR A 118 -30.70 11.82 9.23
C THR A 118 -29.79 11.84 8.00
N ARG A 119 -29.23 10.68 7.66
CA ARG A 119 -28.41 10.46 6.46
C ARG A 119 -28.88 9.19 5.77
N SER A 120 -29.97 9.27 5.03
CA SER A 120 -30.61 8.10 4.42
C SER A 120 -31.12 8.39 3.01
N GLY A 121 -31.36 7.33 2.23
CA GLY A 121 -31.85 7.39 0.86
C GLY A 121 -30.77 7.13 -0.19
N ILE A 122 -31.23 6.84 -1.42
CA ILE A 122 -30.39 6.38 -2.54
C ILE A 122 -29.24 7.36 -2.83
N GLY A 123 -29.51 8.66 -2.82
CA GLY A 123 -28.48 9.68 -3.07
C GLY A 123 -27.36 9.69 -2.02
N GLN A 124 -27.70 9.49 -0.74
CA GLN A 124 -26.74 9.41 0.37
C GLN A 124 -25.90 8.13 0.28
N TRP A 125 -26.54 7.00 0.00
CA TRP A 125 -25.86 5.71 -0.12
C TRP A 125 -24.93 5.65 -1.33
N LEU A 126 -25.39 6.10 -2.49
CA LEU A 126 -24.56 6.20 -3.70
C LEU A 126 -23.38 7.15 -3.48
N SER A 127 -23.61 8.26 -2.77
CA SER A 127 -22.55 9.21 -2.42
C SER A 127 -21.42 8.55 -1.62
N GLU A 128 -21.72 7.70 -0.65
CA GLU A 128 -20.68 6.98 0.10
C GLU A 128 -19.95 5.92 -0.73
N VAL A 129 -20.65 5.24 -1.64
CA VAL A 129 -20.00 4.33 -2.60
C VAL A 129 -19.01 5.12 -3.47
N VAL A 130 -19.44 6.22 -4.07
CA VAL A 130 -18.59 7.04 -4.97
C VAL A 130 -17.45 7.70 -4.20
N ALA A 131 -17.75 8.31 -3.05
CA ALA A 131 -16.75 8.96 -2.19
C ALA A 131 -15.65 7.99 -1.81
N THR A 132 -16.01 6.81 -1.28
CA THR A 132 -15.03 5.80 -0.85
C THR A 132 -14.30 5.19 -2.04
N SER A 133 -14.97 4.98 -3.17
CA SER A 133 -14.33 4.49 -4.40
C SER A 133 -13.21 5.42 -4.84
N GLY A 134 -13.48 6.73 -4.97
CA GLY A 134 -12.44 7.66 -5.39
C GLY A 134 -11.32 7.83 -4.36
N LEU A 135 -11.63 7.78 -3.05
CA LEU A 135 -10.60 7.78 -2.00
C LEU A 135 -9.65 6.60 -2.17
N VAL A 136 -10.19 5.40 -2.38
CA VAL A 136 -9.40 4.19 -2.59
C VAL A 136 -8.63 4.26 -3.91
N LEU A 137 -9.22 4.81 -4.98
CA LEU A 137 -8.54 5.01 -6.25
C LEU A 137 -7.32 5.92 -6.11
N VAL A 138 -7.44 7.07 -5.43
CA VAL A 138 -6.31 7.99 -5.25
C VAL A 138 -5.20 7.37 -4.41
N ILE A 139 -5.54 6.58 -3.38
CA ILE A 139 -4.56 5.85 -2.57
C ILE A 139 -3.83 4.80 -3.43
N LEU A 140 -4.58 3.91 -4.10
CA LEU A 140 -3.99 2.78 -4.82
C LEU A 140 -3.24 3.20 -6.10
N LEU A 141 -3.75 4.17 -6.85
CA LEU A 141 -3.04 4.68 -8.04
C LEU A 141 -1.88 5.59 -7.66
N GLY A 142 -2.01 6.32 -6.54
CA GLY A 142 -0.97 7.19 -5.98
C GLY A 142 0.24 6.44 -5.42
N GLN A 143 0.15 5.13 -5.17
CA GLN A 143 1.29 4.31 -4.75
C GLN A 143 2.51 4.38 -5.69
N ARG A 144 2.33 4.79 -6.96
CA ARG A 144 3.45 5.02 -7.89
C ARG A 144 4.27 6.26 -7.57
N ARG A 145 3.71 7.19 -6.78
CA ARG A 145 4.36 8.39 -6.26
C ARG A 145 3.95 8.58 -4.80
N PRO A 146 4.51 7.79 -3.86
CA PRO A 146 4.07 7.80 -2.46
C PRO A 146 4.11 9.17 -1.79
N ALA A 147 5.04 10.05 -2.20
CA ALA A 147 5.14 11.43 -1.73
C ALA A 147 3.90 12.29 -2.07
N ASP A 148 3.14 11.93 -3.10
CA ASP A 148 1.97 12.67 -3.56
C ASP A 148 0.66 12.19 -2.88
N VAL A 149 0.66 10.98 -2.30
CA VAL A 149 -0.53 10.37 -1.68
C VAL A 149 -1.17 11.25 -0.59
N PRO A 150 -0.43 11.88 0.34
CA PRO A 150 -1.04 12.77 1.34
C PRO A 150 -1.84 13.90 0.70
N TRP A 151 -1.29 14.52 -0.36
CA TRP A 151 -1.90 15.63 -1.07
C TRP A 151 -3.14 15.20 -1.85
N THR A 152 -3.05 14.09 -2.59
CA THR A 152 -4.19 13.61 -3.38
C THR A 152 -5.34 13.14 -2.51
N VAL A 153 -5.07 12.51 -1.36
CA VAL A 153 -6.10 12.14 -0.37
C VAL A 153 -6.78 13.39 0.20
N GLY A 154 -6.02 14.36 0.71
CA GLY A 154 -6.59 15.59 1.29
C GLY A 154 -7.40 16.40 0.28
N LEU A 155 -6.88 16.58 -0.95
CA LEU A 155 -7.57 17.28 -2.03
C LEU A 155 -8.82 16.53 -2.50
N TYR A 156 -8.75 15.20 -2.61
CA TYR A 156 -9.91 14.40 -2.98
C TYR A 156 -11.02 14.52 -1.95
N ILE A 157 -10.72 14.40 -0.65
CA ILE A 157 -11.72 14.57 0.41
C ILE A 157 -12.30 15.99 0.39
N THR A 158 -11.46 17.02 0.20
CA THR A 158 -11.92 18.41 0.03
C THR A 158 -12.94 18.52 -1.11
N ALA A 159 -12.67 17.92 -2.27
CA ALA A 159 -13.59 17.92 -3.40
C ALA A 159 -14.86 17.10 -3.12
N ALA A 160 -14.71 15.93 -2.48
CA ALA A 160 -15.80 14.98 -2.22
C ALA A 160 -16.86 15.53 -1.26
N TYR A 161 -16.50 16.46 -0.39
CA TYR A 161 -17.48 17.21 0.41
C TYR A 161 -18.52 17.95 -0.46
N TRP A 162 -18.11 18.40 -1.65
CA TRP A 162 -18.93 19.24 -2.53
C TRP A 162 -19.62 18.46 -3.64
N PHE A 163 -18.97 17.44 -4.22
CA PHE A 163 -19.58 16.68 -5.31
C PHE A 163 -20.45 15.50 -4.85
N THR A 164 -20.46 15.17 -3.56
CA THR A 164 -21.27 14.07 -2.99
C THR A 164 -22.33 14.59 -2.03
N ALA A 165 -23.54 14.02 -2.08
CA ALA A 165 -24.66 14.43 -1.23
C ALA A 165 -24.47 14.06 0.26
N SER A 166 -23.54 13.15 0.56
CA SER A 166 -23.24 12.70 1.92
C SER A 166 -22.15 13.49 2.63
N THR A 167 -21.51 14.45 1.96
CA THR A 167 -20.31 15.15 2.45
C THR A 167 -19.14 14.18 2.71
N SER A 168 -19.08 13.07 1.98
CA SER A 168 -17.95 12.13 1.94
C SER A 168 -17.43 11.67 3.30
N PHE A 169 -18.19 10.83 4.02
CA PHE A 169 -17.67 10.22 5.25
C PHE A 169 -16.53 9.26 4.92
N ALA A 170 -16.74 8.37 3.94
CA ALA A 170 -15.75 7.48 3.34
C ALA A 170 -14.87 6.68 4.33
N ASN A 171 -15.34 6.52 5.57
CA ASN A 171 -14.54 6.02 6.69
C ASN A 171 -15.43 5.48 7.82
N PRO A 172 -15.44 4.16 8.07
CA PRO A 172 -16.28 3.56 9.10
C PRO A 172 -16.01 4.07 10.52
N ALA A 173 -14.75 4.34 10.89
CA ALA A 173 -14.43 4.82 12.23
C ALA A 173 -14.96 6.24 12.45
N VAL A 174 -14.82 7.11 11.45
CA VAL A 174 -15.38 8.47 11.45
C VAL A 174 -16.91 8.42 11.46
N THR A 175 -17.54 7.55 10.67
CA THR A 175 -19.01 7.38 10.67
C THR A 175 -19.54 6.94 12.03
N ILE A 176 -18.90 5.96 12.69
CA ILE A 176 -19.28 5.52 14.04
C ILE A 176 -19.12 6.67 15.03
N ALA A 177 -17.96 7.35 15.02
CA ALA A 177 -17.70 8.44 15.95
C ALA A 177 -18.71 9.59 15.79
N ARG A 178 -18.98 10.02 14.55
CA ARG A 178 -19.95 11.10 14.25
C ARG A 178 -21.38 10.78 14.68
N SER A 179 -21.71 9.51 14.97
CA SER A 179 -23.01 9.16 15.57
C SER A 179 -23.15 9.51 17.05
N LEU A 180 -22.03 9.84 17.70
CA LEU A 180 -21.91 10.19 19.11
C LEU A 180 -21.75 11.70 19.35
N THR A 181 -22.07 12.52 18.34
CA THR A 181 -22.21 13.97 18.48
C THR A 181 -23.44 14.47 17.72
N ASP A 182 -24.32 15.20 18.40
CA ASP A 182 -25.50 15.81 17.77
C ASP A 182 -25.20 17.25 17.32
N THR A 183 -24.41 17.35 16.25
CA THR A 183 -23.91 18.61 15.68
C THR A 183 -24.11 18.62 14.17
N PHE A 184 -23.72 19.70 13.47
CA PHE A 184 -23.68 19.79 11.99
C PHE A 184 -23.04 18.55 11.33
N SER A 185 -22.02 17.99 11.98
CA SER A 185 -21.31 16.81 11.51
C SER A 185 -22.00 15.49 11.85
N GLY A 186 -23.15 15.47 12.53
CA GLY A 186 -23.77 14.25 13.04
C GLY A 186 -24.25 13.25 11.97
N ILE A 187 -24.45 12.00 12.40
CA ILE A 187 -25.21 10.97 11.69
C ILE A 187 -25.99 10.11 12.68
N ARG A 188 -27.29 9.91 12.43
CA ARG A 188 -28.15 9.09 13.27
C ARG A 188 -27.60 7.65 13.36
N PRO A 189 -27.54 7.03 14.56
CA PRO A 189 -27.00 5.67 14.74
C PRO A 189 -27.60 4.60 13.79
N ALA A 190 -28.90 4.70 13.48
CA ALA A 190 -29.58 3.79 12.56
C ALA A 190 -29.03 3.84 11.12
N ASP A 191 -28.42 4.95 10.72
CA ASP A 191 -27.90 5.18 9.37
C ASP A 191 -26.42 4.76 9.23
N VAL A 192 -25.73 4.44 10.34
CA VAL A 192 -24.31 4.08 10.37
C VAL A 192 -24.01 2.80 9.61
N LEU A 193 -24.75 1.71 9.89
CA LEU A 193 -24.50 0.42 9.24
C LEU A 193 -24.70 0.46 7.71
N PRO A 194 -25.79 1.07 7.18
CA PRO A 194 -25.92 1.31 5.74
C PRO A 194 -24.73 2.09 5.15
N PHE A 195 -24.27 3.15 5.80
CA PHE A 195 -23.11 3.94 5.36
C PHE A 195 -21.84 3.10 5.29
N VAL A 196 -21.53 2.35 6.35
CA VAL A 196 -20.37 1.46 6.39
C VAL A 196 -20.44 0.39 5.29
N GLY A 197 -21.62 -0.17 5.03
CA GLY A 197 -21.84 -1.10 3.92
C GLY A 197 -21.52 -0.48 2.56
N CYS A 198 -22.03 0.73 2.29
CA CYS A 198 -21.75 1.48 1.06
C CYS A 198 -20.25 1.81 0.91
N GLN A 199 -19.57 2.17 1.99
CA GLN A 199 -18.13 2.44 1.99
C GLN A 199 -17.33 1.19 1.60
N ILE A 200 -17.67 0.03 2.17
CA ILE A 200 -17.04 -1.25 1.81
C ILE A 200 -17.29 -1.59 0.34
N VAL A 201 -18.53 -1.43 -0.16
CA VAL A 201 -18.85 -1.65 -1.57
C VAL A 201 -18.01 -0.75 -2.48
N GLY A 202 -17.91 0.54 -2.17
CA GLY A 202 -17.08 1.48 -2.93
C GLY A 202 -15.60 1.10 -2.93
N ALA A 203 -15.08 0.70 -1.77
CA ALA A 203 -13.69 0.26 -1.64
C ALA A 203 -13.38 -0.97 -2.51
N LEU A 204 -14.27 -1.97 -2.49
CA LEU A 204 -14.12 -3.18 -3.30
C LEU A 204 -14.22 -2.85 -4.80
N ALA A 205 -15.16 -2.00 -5.20
CA ALA A 205 -15.30 -1.57 -6.60
C ALA A 205 -14.01 -0.89 -7.10
N ALA A 206 -13.45 0.04 -6.32
CA ALA A 206 -12.19 0.69 -6.64
C ALA A 206 -11.00 -0.29 -6.68
N TYR A 207 -10.92 -1.21 -5.73
CA TYR A 207 -9.87 -2.24 -5.71
C TYR A 207 -9.88 -3.08 -7.01
N TRP A 208 -11.05 -3.59 -7.42
CA TRP A 208 -11.18 -4.35 -8.66
C TRP A 208 -10.89 -3.52 -9.90
N LEU A 209 -11.33 -2.25 -9.92
CA LEU A 209 -11.04 -1.34 -11.02
C LEU A 209 -9.53 -1.08 -11.17
N VAL A 210 -8.81 -0.88 -10.06
CA VAL A 210 -7.34 -0.73 -10.10
C VAL A 210 -6.66 -2.01 -10.54
N ARG A 211 -7.14 -3.18 -10.09
CA ARG A 211 -6.60 -4.46 -10.54
C ARG A 211 -6.81 -4.66 -12.04
N TRP A 212 -7.90 -4.15 -12.60
CA TRP A 212 -8.13 -4.17 -14.05
C TRP A 212 -7.27 -3.15 -14.82
N PHE A 213 -7.05 -1.95 -14.27
CA PHE A 213 -6.18 -0.92 -14.88
C PHE A 213 -4.70 -1.27 -14.83
N ARG A 214 -4.28 -1.98 -13.79
CA ARG A 214 -2.93 -2.54 -13.77
C ARG A 214 -2.96 -3.68 -14.80
N PRO A 215 -2.14 -3.63 -15.88
CA PRO A 215 -1.97 -4.82 -16.69
C PRO A 215 -1.65 -5.97 -15.73
N PRO A 216 -2.08 -7.22 -16.00
CA PRO A 216 -1.59 -8.35 -15.25
C PRO A 216 -0.08 -8.20 -15.23
N THR A 217 0.44 -7.84 -14.06
CA THR A 217 1.86 -7.89 -13.85
C THR A 217 2.22 -9.33 -14.19
N ALA A 218 3.37 -9.56 -14.82
CA ALA A 218 3.89 -10.91 -15.08
C ALA A 218 4.20 -11.68 -13.77
N THR A 219 3.42 -11.44 -12.70
CA THR A 219 3.58 -11.78 -11.29
C THR A 219 2.41 -12.62 -10.77
N GLU A 220 1.47 -13.08 -11.60
CA GLU A 220 0.75 -14.32 -11.24
C GLU A 220 1.62 -15.55 -11.55
N THR A 221 2.56 -15.40 -12.48
CA THR A 221 3.59 -16.38 -12.82
C THR A 221 4.91 -16.00 -12.15
N VAL A 222 5.65 -16.99 -11.64
CA VAL A 222 7.06 -16.78 -11.28
C VAL A 222 7.84 -16.75 -12.59
N THR A 223 8.62 -15.70 -12.86
CA THR A 223 9.46 -15.62 -14.05
C THR A 223 10.93 -15.67 -13.65
N ILE A 224 11.73 -16.48 -14.34
CA ILE A 224 13.18 -16.56 -14.15
C ILE A 224 13.92 -16.22 -15.44
N TYR A 225 14.83 -15.26 -15.37
CA TYR A 225 15.80 -14.96 -16.42
C TYR A 225 16.96 -15.94 -16.30
N HIS A 226 16.82 -17.04 -17.03
CA HIS A 226 17.58 -18.27 -16.85
C HIS A 226 18.75 -18.36 -17.84
N ASN A 227 19.84 -18.99 -17.39
CA ASN A 227 20.87 -19.52 -18.28
C ASN A 227 21.13 -20.99 -17.89
N PRO A 228 20.86 -21.96 -18.79
CA PRO A 228 21.02 -23.39 -18.51
C PRO A 228 22.47 -23.77 -18.21
N GLU A 229 23.45 -23.00 -18.66
CA GLU A 229 24.89 -23.23 -18.44
C GLU A 229 25.40 -22.72 -17.07
N CYS A 230 24.50 -22.27 -16.19
CA CYS A 230 24.88 -21.66 -14.90
C CYS A 230 24.31 -22.42 -13.71
N GLY A 231 25.18 -23.00 -12.87
CA GLY A 231 24.78 -23.73 -11.66
C GLY A 231 23.89 -22.92 -10.72
N THR A 232 24.21 -21.66 -10.43
CA THR A 232 23.33 -20.78 -9.62
C THR A 232 21.94 -20.62 -10.25
N SER A 233 21.87 -20.51 -11.58
CA SER A 233 20.61 -20.40 -12.32
C SER A 233 19.79 -21.69 -12.29
N ARG A 234 20.44 -22.85 -12.42
CA ARG A 234 19.80 -24.17 -12.32
C ARG A 234 19.31 -24.48 -10.91
N ASN A 235 20.13 -24.23 -9.89
CA ASN A 235 19.74 -24.39 -8.48
C ASN A 235 18.54 -23.48 -8.13
N THR A 236 18.53 -22.24 -8.60
CA THR A 236 17.41 -21.31 -8.41
C THR A 236 16.13 -21.84 -9.05
N LEU A 237 16.20 -22.29 -10.31
CA LEU A 237 15.06 -22.89 -11.02
C LEU A 237 14.53 -24.15 -10.30
N ALA A 238 15.43 -25.00 -9.81
CA ALA A 238 15.07 -26.22 -9.09
C ALA A 238 14.33 -25.89 -7.78
N MET A 239 14.78 -24.90 -7.00
CA MET A 239 14.07 -24.46 -5.79
C MET A 239 12.69 -23.87 -6.10
N ILE A 240 12.56 -23.10 -7.18
CA ILE A 240 11.24 -22.61 -7.63
C ILE A 240 10.31 -23.78 -7.92
N ARG A 241 10.75 -24.78 -8.70
CA ARG A 241 9.93 -25.96 -9.01
C ARG A 241 9.57 -26.79 -7.78
N GLN A 242 10.52 -26.97 -6.87
CA GLN A 242 10.30 -27.71 -5.62
C GLN A 242 9.32 -27.00 -4.66
N SER A 243 9.14 -25.67 -4.81
CA SER A 243 8.07 -24.95 -4.11
C SER A 243 6.65 -25.26 -4.60
N GLY A 244 6.52 -25.99 -5.71
CA GLY A 244 5.24 -26.35 -6.34
C GLY A 244 4.81 -25.39 -7.43
N VAL A 245 5.69 -24.51 -7.90
CA VAL A 245 5.41 -23.53 -8.97
C VAL A 245 6.18 -23.89 -10.23
N GLU A 246 5.51 -24.00 -11.38
CA GLU A 246 6.19 -24.03 -12.67
C GLU A 246 6.37 -22.60 -13.19
N PRO A 247 7.62 -22.09 -13.28
CA PRO A 247 7.85 -20.72 -13.68
C PRO A 247 7.84 -20.53 -15.20
N GLU A 248 7.63 -19.30 -15.63
CA GLU A 248 8.03 -18.86 -16.95
C GLU A 248 9.56 -18.77 -17.01
N VAL A 249 10.18 -19.54 -17.89
CA VAL A 249 11.62 -19.57 -18.08
C VAL A 249 11.99 -18.74 -19.30
N ILE A 250 12.69 -17.62 -19.08
CA ILE A 250 13.19 -16.75 -20.15
C ILE A 250 14.69 -16.97 -20.27
N GLU A 251 15.14 -17.61 -21.36
CA GLU A 251 16.55 -17.72 -21.69
C GLU A 251 17.08 -16.37 -22.19
N TYR A 252 17.52 -15.53 -21.26
CA TYR A 252 17.79 -14.10 -21.51
C TYR A 252 18.89 -13.83 -22.53
N LEU A 253 19.76 -14.81 -22.83
CA LEU A 253 20.78 -14.68 -23.86
C LEU A 253 20.19 -14.78 -25.28
N HIS A 254 19.06 -15.49 -25.42
CA HIS A 254 18.32 -15.62 -26.68
C HIS A 254 17.20 -14.59 -26.77
N THR A 255 16.53 -14.32 -25.66
CA THR A 255 15.42 -13.37 -25.57
C THR A 255 15.69 -12.37 -24.44
N PRO A 256 16.62 -11.41 -24.65
CA PRO A 256 16.98 -10.45 -23.61
C PRO A 256 15.80 -9.54 -23.26
N PRO A 257 15.67 -9.13 -21.98
CA PRO A 257 14.68 -8.13 -21.60
C PRO A 257 14.96 -6.81 -22.32
N ALA A 258 13.88 -6.10 -22.70
CA ALA A 258 13.99 -4.73 -23.16
C ALA A 258 14.57 -3.82 -22.06
N ARG A 259 15.12 -2.67 -22.45
CA ARG A 259 15.83 -1.74 -21.54
C ARG A 259 14.98 -1.31 -20.34
N ASP A 260 13.74 -0.92 -20.58
CA ASP A 260 12.78 -0.54 -19.55
C ASP A 260 12.50 -1.67 -18.56
N ARG A 261 12.37 -2.90 -19.08
CA ARG A 261 12.20 -4.10 -18.27
C ARG A 261 13.44 -4.39 -17.43
N LEU A 262 14.64 -4.25 -17.99
CA LEU A 262 15.90 -4.42 -17.26
C LEU A 262 16.04 -3.38 -16.13
N VAL A 263 15.76 -2.10 -16.41
CA VAL A 263 15.76 -1.04 -15.39
C VAL A 263 14.78 -1.38 -14.25
N TRP A 264 13.59 -1.86 -14.60
CA TRP A 264 12.62 -2.30 -13.61
C TRP A 264 13.15 -3.45 -12.74
N LEU A 265 13.75 -4.49 -13.34
CA LEU A 265 14.33 -5.62 -12.59
C LEU A 265 15.40 -5.18 -11.59
N ILE A 266 16.25 -4.25 -12.01
CA ILE A 266 17.36 -3.72 -11.21
C ILE A 266 16.82 -2.94 -10.00
N ASN A 267 15.88 -2.02 -10.24
CA ASN A 267 15.29 -1.20 -9.19
C ASN A 267 14.50 -2.04 -8.18
N GLU A 268 13.67 -2.97 -8.65
CA GLU A 268 12.86 -3.83 -7.76
C GLU A 268 13.73 -4.82 -6.97
N ALA A 269 14.89 -5.21 -7.49
CA ALA A 269 15.86 -6.00 -6.74
C ALA A 269 16.64 -5.20 -5.69
N GLY A 270 16.49 -3.87 -5.68
CA GLY A 270 17.23 -2.97 -4.79
C GLY A 270 18.70 -2.82 -5.16
N LEU A 271 19.03 -2.91 -6.46
CA LEU A 271 20.39 -2.84 -6.97
C LEU A 271 20.63 -1.54 -7.75
N THR A 272 21.89 -1.13 -7.84
CA THR A 272 22.35 -0.19 -8.87
C THR A 272 22.57 -0.93 -10.20
N VAL A 273 22.59 -0.19 -11.32
CA VAL A 273 22.88 -0.79 -12.64
C VAL A 273 24.22 -1.51 -12.63
N ARG A 274 25.23 -0.92 -12.00
CA ARG A 274 26.59 -1.48 -11.91
C ARG A 274 26.64 -2.79 -11.11
N GLU A 275 25.84 -2.94 -10.06
CA GLU A 275 25.73 -4.19 -9.29
C GLU A 275 25.00 -5.29 -10.05
N ALA A 276 24.11 -4.92 -10.96
CA ALA A 276 23.39 -5.84 -11.84
C ALA A 276 24.24 -6.36 -13.01
N LEU A 277 25.47 -5.85 -13.21
CA LEU A 277 26.36 -6.31 -14.26
C LEU A 277 27.23 -7.49 -13.83
N ARG A 278 27.37 -8.46 -14.73
CA ARG A 278 28.30 -9.57 -14.63
C ARG A 278 29.66 -9.15 -15.17
N LYS A 279 30.69 -9.23 -14.32
CA LYS A 279 32.09 -8.91 -14.68
C LYS A 279 32.86 -10.10 -15.24
N LYS A 280 32.70 -11.28 -14.63
CA LYS A 280 33.47 -12.48 -14.98
C LYS A 280 32.92 -13.18 -16.21
N ASP A 281 33.79 -13.61 -17.12
CA ASP A 281 33.48 -14.27 -18.40
C ASP A 281 32.51 -13.45 -19.28
N THR A 282 32.73 -12.14 -19.32
CA THR A 282 31.99 -11.16 -20.13
C THR A 282 32.97 -10.14 -20.71
N PRO A 283 32.58 -9.34 -21.71
CA PRO A 283 33.43 -8.27 -22.24
C PRO A 283 33.56 -7.05 -21.30
N TYR A 284 33.16 -7.15 -20.02
CA TYR A 284 33.08 -6.02 -19.08
C TYR A 284 34.38 -5.20 -18.99
N GLU A 285 35.52 -5.88 -18.82
CA GLU A 285 36.83 -5.23 -18.73
C GLU A 285 37.31 -4.71 -20.09
N ALA A 286 37.11 -5.48 -21.17
CA ALA A 286 37.50 -5.10 -22.52
C ALA A 286 36.76 -3.85 -23.01
N LEU A 287 35.52 -3.64 -22.56
CA LEU A 287 34.69 -2.47 -22.84
C LEU A 287 34.95 -1.30 -21.88
N GLY A 288 35.81 -1.47 -20.86
CA GLY A 288 36.11 -0.43 -19.87
C GLY A 288 34.87 0.00 -19.09
N LEU A 289 34.00 -0.94 -18.72
CA LEU A 289 32.75 -0.66 -18.00
C LEU A 289 32.98 -0.38 -16.51
N ASP A 290 34.21 -0.51 -16.02
CA ASP A 290 34.63 -0.18 -14.66
C ASP A 290 34.84 1.33 -14.43
N ARG A 291 34.98 2.11 -15.51
CA ARG A 291 35.21 3.55 -15.40
C ARG A 291 34.07 4.25 -14.64
N ALA A 292 34.46 5.13 -13.72
CA ALA A 292 33.55 5.83 -12.79
C ALA A 292 32.78 6.99 -13.45
N ASP A 293 33.22 7.45 -14.62
CA ASP A 293 32.57 8.49 -15.42
C ASP A 293 31.37 7.99 -16.24
N LEU A 294 31.22 6.67 -16.39
CA LEU A 294 30.09 6.06 -17.10
C LEU A 294 28.78 6.21 -16.32
N THR A 295 27.74 6.65 -17.03
CA THR A 295 26.39 6.76 -16.50
C THR A 295 25.65 5.42 -16.54
N ASP A 296 24.56 5.31 -15.78
CA ASP A 296 23.66 4.16 -15.85
C ASP A 296 23.11 3.95 -17.26
N ALA A 297 22.91 5.03 -18.02
CA ALA A 297 22.47 4.94 -19.40
C ALA A 297 23.52 4.22 -20.27
N ASP A 298 24.79 4.63 -20.19
CA ASP A 298 25.89 4.03 -20.94
C ASP A 298 26.06 2.53 -20.62
N LEU A 299 25.92 2.17 -19.34
CA LEU A 299 25.97 0.77 -18.89
C LEU A 299 24.82 -0.06 -19.46
N LEU A 300 23.61 0.49 -19.50
CA LEU A 300 22.43 -0.18 -20.06
C LEU A 300 22.52 -0.33 -21.58
N ASP A 301 23.12 0.63 -22.27
CA ASP A 301 23.38 0.55 -23.72
C ASP A 301 24.37 -0.58 -24.02
N ALA A 302 25.44 -0.72 -23.24
CA ALA A 302 26.35 -1.85 -23.35
C ALA A 302 25.66 -3.20 -23.10
N VAL A 303 24.69 -3.27 -22.17
CA VAL A 303 23.92 -4.50 -21.92
C VAL A 303 22.99 -4.84 -23.08
N ALA A 304 22.39 -3.83 -23.73
CA ALA A 304 21.54 -4.04 -24.89
C ALA A 304 22.33 -4.66 -26.06
N GLU A 305 23.58 -4.23 -26.25
CA GLU A 305 24.50 -4.81 -27.24
C GLU A 305 25.07 -6.17 -26.82
N HIS A 306 25.30 -6.36 -25.52
CA HIS A 306 25.90 -7.56 -24.95
C HIS A 306 25.08 -8.13 -23.78
N PRO A 307 23.98 -8.86 -24.05
CA PRO A 307 23.13 -9.42 -22.99
C PRO A 307 23.86 -10.27 -21.96
N ILE A 308 24.99 -10.88 -22.31
CA ILE A 308 25.84 -11.66 -21.40
C ILE A 308 26.34 -10.86 -20.18
N LEU A 309 26.32 -9.53 -20.25
CA LEU A 309 26.61 -8.61 -19.16
C LEU A 309 25.53 -8.61 -18.07
N ILE A 310 24.33 -9.15 -18.31
CA ILE A 310 23.29 -9.27 -17.27
C ILE A 310 23.73 -10.30 -16.23
N ASN A 311 23.79 -9.88 -14.96
CA ASN A 311 24.00 -10.80 -13.85
C ASN A 311 22.72 -11.62 -13.60
N ARG A 312 22.90 -12.89 -13.22
CA ARG A 312 21.83 -13.90 -13.27
C ARG A 312 21.81 -14.84 -12.06
N PRO A 313 20.66 -15.50 -11.79
CA PRO A 313 19.35 -15.25 -12.39
C PRO A 313 18.63 -14.09 -11.71
N PHE A 314 17.93 -13.27 -12.48
CA PHE A 314 16.85 -12.46 -11.94
C PHE A 314 15.60 -13.33 -11.84
N VAL A 315 14.91 -13.26 -10.69
CA VAL A 315 13.64 -13.92 -10.46
C VAL A 315 12.60 -12.88 -10.07
N VAL A 316 11.43 -12.97 -10.69
CA VAL A 316 10.27 -12.13 -10.43
C VAL A 316 9.16 -12.99 -9.86
N THR A 317 8.61 -12.59 -8.71
CA THR A 317 7.47 -13.24 -8.08
C THR A 317 6.46 -12.18 -7.61
N PRO A 318 5.24 -12.58 -7.19
CA PRO A 318 4.33 -11.66 -6.53
C PRO A 318 4.83 -11.11 -5.18
N LEU A 319 5.87 -11.69 -4.57
CA LEU A 319 6.46 -11.19 -3.32
C LEU A 319 7.64 -10.23 -3.54
N GLY A 320 8.18 -10.15 -4.76
CA GLY A 320 9.24 -9.21 -5.11
C GLY A 320 10.15 -9.70 -6.25
N VAL A 321 11.22 -8.95 -6.49
CA VAL A 321 12.26 -9.28 -7.48
C VAL A 321 13.58 -9.49 -6.75
N ARG A 322 14.35 -10.50 -7.15
CA ARG A 322 15.71 -10.73 -6.64
C ARG A 322 16.66 -11.11 -7.75
N LEU A 323 17.91 -10.65 -7.63
CA LEU A 323 19.06 -11.30 -8.24
C LEU A 323 19.50 -12.44 -7.31
N CYS A 324 19.20 -13.68 -7.66
CA CYS A 324 19.42 -14.83 -6.76
C CYS A 324 20.88 -15.31 -6.82
N ARG A 325 21.76 -14.48 -6.24
CA ARG A 325 23.18 -14.78 -6.01
C ARG A 325 23.52 -14.43 -4.55
N PRO A 326 23.44 -15.40 -3.63
CA PRO A 326 23.38 -16.84 -3.87
C PRO A 326 21.97 -17.35 -4.25
N SER A 327 21.87 -18.57 -4.77
CA SER A 327 20.64 -19.13 -5.37
C SER A 327 19.45 -19.18 -4.41
N GLU A 328 19.71 -19.43 -3.14
CA GLU A 328 18.77 -19.58 -2.02
C GLU A 328 18.06 -18.28 -1.65
N ALA A 329 18.57 -17.13 -2.10
CA ALA A 329 17.88 -15.85 -1.98
C ALA A 329 16.50 -15.85 -2.68
N VAL A 330 16.24 -16.80 -3.58
CA VAL A 330 14.91 -17.01 -4.17
C VAL A 330 13.87 -17.41 -3.12
N LEU A 331 14.29 -18.14 -2.07
CA LEU A 331 13.38 -18.65 -1.05
C LEU A 331 12.74 -17.54 -0.21
N ASP A 332 13.29 -16.32 -0.25
CA ASP A 332 12.75 -15.16 0.47
C ASP A 332 11.61 -14.46 -0.31
N ILE A 333 11.47 -14.79 -1.60
CA ILE A 333 10.46 -14.22 -2.48
C ILE A 333 9.50 -15.29 -3.05
N LEU A 334 9.54 -16.53 -2.56
CA LEU A 334 8.57 -17.57 -2.94
C LEU A 334 7.37 -17.59 -2.00
N GLN A 335 6.16 -17.81 -2.55
CA GLN A 335 4.94 -17.97 -1.76
C GLN A 335 5.00 -19.19 -0.83
N ASN A 336 5.62 -20.28 -1.30
CA ASN A 336 5.93 -21.46 -0.50
C ASN A 336 7.45 -21.60 -0.30
N PRO A 337 8.01 -20.99 0.76
CA PRO A 337 9.44 -21.04 1.04
C PRO A 337 9.92 -22.36 1.68
N GLU A 338 9.00 -23.23 2.12
CA GLU A 338 9.26 -24.50 2.80
C GLU A 338 9.27 -25.65 1.80
N ILE A 339 10.32 -25.70 0.97
CA ILE A 339 10.41 -26.65 -0.14
C ILE A 339 10.86 -28.06 0.28
N GLY A 340 11.12 -28.31 1.56
CA GLY A 340 11.75 -29.54 2.06
C GLY A 340 13.28 -29.56 1.84
N PRO A 341 13.95 -30.70 2.10
CA PRO A 341 15.40 -30.80 1.97
C PRO A 341 15.88 -30.45 0.56
N PHE A 342 16.95 -29.65 0.46
CA PHE A 342 17.51 -29.22 -0.82
C PHE A 342 19.04 -29.19 -0.75
N ILE A 343 19.67 -29.85 -1.73
CA ILE A 343 21.12 -29.90 -1.90
C ILE A 343 21.43 -29.33 -3.28
N LYS A 344 22.31 -28.33 -3.35
CA LYS A 344 22.77 -27.75 -4.61
C LYS A 344 23.58 -28.77 -5.42
N GLU A 345 23.71 -28.52 -6.72
CA GLU A 345 24.53 -29.36 -7.62
C GLU A 345 26.01 -29.52 -7.18
N ASP A 346 26.55 -28.58 -6.41
CA ASP A 346 27.92 -28.63 -5.86
C ASP A 346 28.03 -29.38 -4.52
N GLY A 347 26.91 -29.89 -4.00
CA GLY A 347 26.82 -30.62 -2.73
C GLY A 347 26.54 -29.74 -1.51
N GLU A 348 26.43 -28.41 -1.66
CA GLU A 348 26.06 -27.53 -0.56
C GLU A 348 24.61 -27.76 -0.12
N VAL A 349 24.41 -28.02 1.17
CA VAL A 349 23.08 -28.27 1.75
C VAL A 349 22.42 -26.94 2.10
N VAL A 350 21.32 -26.61 1.42
CA VAL A 350 20.54 -25.38 1.70
C VAL A 350 19.53 -25.64 2.81
N ILE A 351 18.82 -26.78 2.72
CA ILE A 351 17.82 -27.21 3.69
C ILE A 351 18.13 -28.65 4.07
N ASP A 352 18.30 -28.91 5.37
CA ASP A 352 18.60 -30.25 5.87
C ASP A 352 17.36 -31.17 5.92
N ALA A 353 17.59 -32.44 6.28
CA ALA A 353 16.54 -33.45 6.41
C ALA A 353 15.46 -33.11 7.46
N SER A 354 15.73 -32.17 8.38
CA SER A 354 14.79 -31.69 9.38
C SER A 354 14.01 -30.45 8.93
N GLY A 355 14.27 -29.95 7.72
CA GLY A 355 13.63 -28.75 7.17
C GLY A 355 14.27 -27.44 7.61
N LYS A 356 15.43 -27.47 8.27
CA LYS A 356 16.15 -26.28 8.72
C LYS A 356 17.02 -25.72 7.59
N ARG A 357 16.91 -24.41 7.34
CA ARG A 357 17.85 -23.67 6.45
C ARG A 357 19.22 -23.57 7.11
N LEU A 358 20.26 -23.96 6.40
CA LEU A 358 21.65 -23.96 6.90
C LEU A 358 22.49 -22.76 6.42
N VAL A 359 21.98 -22.03 5.43
CA VAL A 359 22.61 -20.87 4.78
C VAL A 359 21.77 -19.61 4.92
#